data_AF-Q9BP97-F1
#
_entry.id   AF-Q9BP97-F1
#
_cell.length_a   1.000
_cell.length_b   1.000
_cell.length_c   1.000
_cell.angle_alpha   90.00
_cell.angle_beta   90.00
_cell.angle_gamma   90.00
#
_symmetry.space_group_name_H-M   'P 1'
#
loop_
_entity.id
_entity.type
_entity.pdbx_description
1 polymer ?
#
loop_
_entity_poly.entity_id
_entity_poly.type
_entity_poly.pdbx_seq_one_letter_code
_entity_poly.pdbx_strand_id
1 'polypeptide(L)' 'MKLTCVLIVAVLFLTACQLTTAASYARSERQHPDLGSSDQNSKLTKRCLASGETCWRDTSCCSFSCTNNVCF' A
#
# COMPACT_ATOMS: atom_id res chain seq x y z
N MET A 1 -37.56 -11.10 -38.52
CA MET A 1 -36.25 -10.43 -38.72
C MET A 1 -35.99 -9.31 -37.72
N LYS A 2 -36.97 -8.46 -37.35
CA LYS A 2 -36.81 -7.42 -36.32
C LYS A 2 -36.39 -7.97 -34.96
N LEU A 3 -36.99 -9.09 -34.53
CA LEU A 3 -36.76 -9.68 -33.22
C LEU A 3 -35.30 -10.15 -33.04
N THR A 4 -34.73 -10.79 -34.07
CA THR A 4 -33.31 -11.21 -34.08
C THR A 4 -32.37 -10.02 -33.90
N CYS A 5 -32.65 -8.90 -34.58
CA CYS A 5 -31.83 -7.68 -34.44
C CYS A 5 -31.86 -7.14 -33.00
N VAL A 6 -33.05 -7.04 -32.39
CA VAL A 6 -33.19 -6.59 -31.00
C VAL A 6 -32.47 -7.53 -30.03
N LEU A 7 -32.56 -8.84 -30.22
CA LEU A 7 -31.86 -9.82 -29.39
C LEU A 7 -30.33 -9.68 -29.51
N ILE A 8 -29.80 -9.48 -30.71
CA ILE A 8 -28.36 -9.27 -30.90
C ILE A 8 -27.89 -8.02 -30.15
N VAL A 9 -28.61 -6.89 -30.29
CA VAL A 9 -28.25 -5.64 -29.62
C VAL A 9 -28.31 -5.80 -28.09
N ALA A 10 -29.33 -6.48 -27.56
CA ALA A 10 -29.45 -6.75 -26.13
C ALA A 10 -28.30 -7.61 -25.60
N VAL A 11 -27.91 -8.67 -26.32
CA VAL A 11 -26.80 -9.56 -25.94
C VAL A 11 -25.46 -8.81 -25.98
N LEU A 12 -25.24 -7.94 -26.97
CA LEU A 12 -24.03 -7.12 -27.06
C LEU A 12 -23.91 -6.17 -25.85
N PHE A 13 -25.01 -5.52 -25.46
CA PHE A 13 -25.05 -4.64 -24.28
C PHE A 13 -24.72 -5.40 -22.99
N LEU A 14 -25.33 -6.58 -22.79
CA LEU A 14 -25.03 -7.44 -21.65
C LEU A 14 -23.57 -7.89 -21.62
N THR A 15 -23.01 -8.25 -22.79
CA THR A 15 -21.60 -8.66 -22.90
C THR A 15 -20.64 -7.53 -22.55
N ALA A 16 -20.94 -6.29 -22.97
CA ALA A 16 -20.15 -5.12 -22.62
C ALA A 16 -20.18 -4.83 -21.10
N CYS A 17 -21.36 -4.90 -20.47
CA CYS A 17 -21.49 -4.74 -19.02
C CYS A 17 -20.70 -5.81 -18.25
N GLN A 18 -20.74 -7.07 -18.71
CA GLN A 18 -20.00 -8.17 -18.09
C GLN A 18 -18.48 -8.01 -18.29
N LEU A 19 -18.03 -7.53 -19.44
CA LEU A 19 -16.61 -7.32 -19.72
C LEU A 19 -16.03 -6.19 -18.85
N THR A 20 -16.78 -5.10 -18.66
CA THR A 20 -16.40 -4.04 -17.71
C THR A 20 -16.38 -4.58 -16.28
N THR A 21 -17.35 -5.43 -15.89
CA THR A 21 -17.42 -6.00 -14.54
C THR A 21 -16.30 -7.01 -14.28
N ALA A 22 -15.95 -7.86 -15.24
CA ALA A 22 -14.80 -8.77 -15.13
C ALA A 22 -13.49 -7.99 -15.11
N ALA A 23 -13.36 -6.94 -15.94
CA ALA A 23 -12.20 -6.06 -15.92
C ALA A 23 -12.10 -5.26 -14.62
N SER A 24 -13.21 -4.81 -14.04
CA SER A 24 -13.25 -4.05 -12.79
C SER A 24 -13.19 -4.93 -11.55
N TYR A 25 -13.69 -6.17 -11.59
CA TYR A 25 -13.57 -7.14 -10.51
C TYR A 25 -12.12 -7.69 -10.46
N ALA A 26 -11.55 -8.04 -11.61
CA ALA A 26 -10.14 -8.41 -11.71
C ALA A 26 -9.17 -7.24 -11.46
N ARG A 27 -9.56 -6.00 -11.78
CA ARG A 27 -8.73 -4.80 -11.51
C ARG A 27 -8.96 -4.21 -10.12
N SER A 28 -10.11 -4.41 -9.48
CA SER A 28 -10.34 -4.03 -8.08
C SER A 28 -9.72 -5.04 -7.12
N GLU A 29 -9.53 -6.30 -7.52
CA GLU A 29 -8.70 -7.26 -6.76
C GLU A 29 -7.18 -7.06 -6.99
N ARG A 30 -6.80 -6.25 -7.99
CA ARG A 30 -5.41 -5.80 -8.22
C ARG A 30 -5.19 -4.33 -7.85
N GLN A 31 -6.18 -3.68 -7.24
CA GLN A 31 -6.05 -2.42 -6.51
C GLN A 31 -6.12 -2.76 -5.01
N HIS A 32 -4.94 -2.91 -4.40
CA HIS A 32 -4.68 -3.16 -2.97
C HIS A 32 -4.71 -4.63 -2.47
N PRO A 33 -3.81 -5.50 -2.94
CA PRO A 33 -3.33 -6.60 -2.12
C PRO A 33 -2.21 -6.09 -1.20
N ASP A 34 -2.56 -5.32 -0.17
CA ASP A 34 -1.80 -5.34 1.09
C ASP A 34 -2.70 -4.97 2.29
N LEU A 35 -3.88 -5.58 2.34
CA LEU A 35 -4.54 -5.85 3.62
C LEU A 35 -3.86 -7.05 4.29
N GLY A 36 -2.52 -6.97 4.40
CA GLY A 36 -1.66 -7.83 5.16
C GLY A 36 -1.53 -7.25 6.56
N SER A 37 -2.37 -7.76 7.45
CA SER A 37 -1.99 -8.15 8.81
C SER A 37 -0.64 -7.58 9.29
N SER A 38 -0.72 -6.50 10.07
CA SER A 38 0.12 -6.28 11.25
C SER A 38 1.62 -6.57 11.06
N ASP A 39 2.36 -5.64 10.45
CA ASP A 39 3.66 -5.27 11.00
C ASP A 39 4.19 -3.98 10.38
N GLN A 40 4.84 -3.18 11.22
CA GLN A 40 5.76 -2.11 10.81
C GLN A 40 5.17 -0.74 10.44
N ASN A 41 4.67 -0.06 11.48
CA ASN A 41 5.06 1.32 11.82
C ASN A 41 6.61 1.50 11.91
N SER A 42 7.38 1.03 10.93
CA SER A 42 8.85 0.89 11.01
C SER A 42 9.62 1.96 10.26
N LYS A 43 8.96 2.76 9.41
CA LYS A 43 9.63 3.87 8.71
C LYS A 43 9.38 5.26 9.29
N LEU A 44 8.63 5.37 10.39
CA LEU A 44 8.38 6.60 11.13
C LEU A 44 8.87 6.57 12.60
N THR A 45 9.81 5.68 12.91
CA THR A 45 10.29 5.46 14.29
C THR A 45 11.81 5.58 14.37
N LYS A 46 12.41 6.72 13.99
CA LYS A 46 13.71 7.07 14.60
C LYS A 46 13.42 7.51 16.03
N ARG A 47 13.21 6.55 16.95
CA ARG A 47 12.93 6.84 18.36
C ARG A 47 14.16 7.31 19.13
N CYS A 48 15.35 7.07 18.61
CA CYS A 48 16.63 7.52 19.12
C CYS A 48 17.73 7.01 18.16
N LEU A 49 18.93 7.53 18.29
CA LEU A 49 20.14 7.14 17.57
C LEU A 49 20.76 5.90 18.24
N ALA A 50 21.19 4.94 17.44
CA ALA A 50 21.90 3.74 17.88
C ALA A 50 23.35 4.05 18.28
N SER A 51 23.99 3.15 19.04
CA SER A 51 25.41 3.25 19.39
C SER A 51 26.28 3.37 18.13
N GLY A 52 27.24 4.30 18.13
CA GLY A 52 28.09 4.64 16.99
C GLY A 52 27.56 5.73 16.07
N GLU A 53 26.27 6.11 16.19
CA GLU A 53 25.72 7.22 15.38
C GLU A 53 26.11 8.59 15.95
N THR A 54 26.22 9.58 15.05
CA THR A 54 26.56 10.95 15.43
C THR A 54 25.42 11.63 16.18
N CYS A 55 25.70 12.18 17.35
CA CYS A 55 24.72 12.83 18.23
C CYS A 55 25.14 14.25 18.61
N TRP A 56 24.15 15.08 18.93
CA TRP A 56 24.33 16.45 19.45
C TRP A 56 23.89 16.61 20.90
N ARG A 57 22.99 15.75 21.38
CA ARG A 57 22.47 15.73 22.74
C ARG A 57 22.34 14.29 23.20
N ASP A 58 22.51 14.07 24.50
CA ASP A 58 22.31 12.78 25.15
C ASP A 58 20.96 12.17 24.80
N THR A 59 19.89 12.97 24.85
CA THR A 59 18.52 12.54 24.54
C THR A 59 18.29 12.10 23.09
N SER A 60 19.23 12.37 22.20
CA SER A 60 19.17 11.86 20.83
C SER A 60 19.53 10.38 20.78
N CYS A 61 20.39 9.88 21.68
CA CYS A 61 20.85 8.50 21.73
C CYS A 61 19.86 7.61 22.49
N CYS A 62 19.77 6.33 22.10
CA CYS A 62 18.89 5.37 22.80
C CYS A 62 19.38 5.06 24.21
N SER A 63 20.67 5.20 24.45
CA SER A 63 21.33 5.07 25.75
C SER A 63 21.28 6.33 26.61
N PHE A 64 20.74 7.44 26.07
CA PHE A 64 20.81 8.76 26.71
C PHE A 64 22.24 9.21 27.03
N SER A 65 23.22 8.81 26.21
CA SER A 65 24.64 9.16 26.38
C SER A 65 25.28 9.50 25.03
N CYS A 66 25.73 10.74 24.90
CA CYS A 66 26.39 11.30 23.73
C CYS A 66 27.79 11.81 24.13
N THR A 67 28.84 11.08 23.76
CA THR A 67 30.23 11.45 24.07
C THR A 67 31.02 11.63 22.78
N ASN A 68 31.83 12.69 22.65
CA ASN A 68 32.57 13.00 21.41
C ASN A 68 31.69 13.06 20.14
N ASN A 69 30.43 13.51 20.28
CA ASN A 69 29.41 13.48 19.21
C ASN A 69 29.04 12.08 18.72
N VAL A 70 29.19 11.04 19.55
CA VAL A 70 28.83 9.65 19.21
C VAL A 70 28.00 9.02 20.34
N CYS A 71 26.96 8.27 19.98
CA CYS A 71 26.16 7.51 20.93
C CYS A 71 26.90 6.25 21.40
N PHE A 72 26.79 5.92 22.69
CA PHE A 72 27.36 4.69 23.27
C PHE A 72 26.28 3.85 23.92
#